data_AF-A0A0Q3WSI5-F1
#
_entry.id   AF-A0A0Q3WSI5-F1
#
_cell.length_a   1.000
_cell.length_b   1.000
_cell.length_c   1.000
_cell.angle_alpha   90.00
_cell.angle_beta   90.00
_cell.angle_gamma   90.00
#
_symmetry.space_group_name_H-M   'P 1'
#
loop_
_entity.id
_entity.type
_entity.pdbx_description
1 polymer ?
#
loop_
_entity_poly.entity_id
_entity_poly.type
_entity_poly.pdbx_seq_one_letter_code
_entity_poly.pdbx_strand_id
1 'polypeptide(L)'
;MRRGHRAYLSSAPHYDFPRYRQLVHEITVAFNSISREVLSIAGRLQDELARPDLAQHLSRLQEREQEKLQLTARLQLAQQQAQDQPHVDAHQQEVQELKHKLIKTIEAISEILQDLKYDSEEAE
;
A
#
# COMPACT_ATOMS: atom_id res chain seq x y z
N MET A 1 4.47 5.37 -6.87
CA MET A 1 3.22 6.15 -6.90
C MET A 1 3.35 7.60 -6.41
N ARG A 2 3.78 7.89 -5.17
CA ARG A 2 3.74 9.27 -4.61
C ARG A 2 4.42 10.35 -5.48
N ARG A 3 5.58 10.06 -6.07
CA ARG A 3 6.27 10.99 -7.00
C ARG A 3 5.49 11.22 -8.30
N GLY A 4 4.89 10.15 -8.84
CA GLY A 4 4.03 10.22 -10.02
C GLY A 4 2.75 11.01 -9.80
N HIS A 5 2.08 10.80 -8.66
CA HIS A 5 0.90 11.57 -8.30
C HIS A 5 1.21 13.06 -8.12
N ARG A 6 2.37 13.40 -7.53
CA ARG A 6 2.81 14.80 -7.43
C ARG A 6 3.03 15.43 -8.80
N ALA A 7 3.67 14.71 -9.73
CA ALA A 7 3.87 15.17 -11.10
C ALA A 7 2.52 15.38 -11.82
N TYR A 8 1.58 14.47 -11.62
CA TYR A 8 0.21 14.60 -12.11
C TYR A 8 -0.48 15.85 -11.56
N LEU A 9 -0.49 16.05 -10.24
CA LEU A 9 -1.10 17.24 -9.62
C LEU A 9 -0.44 18.56 -10.08
N SER A 10 0.87 18.56 -10.33
CA SER A 10 1.59 19.74 -10.83
C SER A 10 1.24 20.12 -12.26
N SER A 11 0.60 19.23 -13.03
CA SER A 11 0.12 19.53 -14.39
C SER A 11 -1.22 20.27 -14.42
N ALA A 12 -1.80 20.62 -13.26
CA ALA A 12 -3.01 21.40 -13.18
C ALA A 12 -2.90 22.75 -13.93
N PRO A 13 -3.99 23.23 -14.57
CA PRO A 13 -5.31 22.59 -14.66
C PRO A 13 -5.40 21.51 -15.76
N HIS A 14 -4.40 21.36 -16.62
CA HIS A 14 -4.39 20.41 -17.75
C HIS A 14 -3.74 19.09 -17.36
N TYR A 15 -4.42 18.33 -16.50
CA TYR A 15 -3.96 17.06 -15.98
C TYR A 15 -3.52 16.07 -17.08
N ASP A 16 -2.28 15.58 -17.02
CA ASP A 16 -1.77 14.50 -17.90
C ASP A 16 -2.26 13.12 -17.40
N PHE A 17 -3.56 12.91 -17.54
CA PHE A 17 -4.21 11.66 -17.14
C PHE A 17 -3.69 10.43 -17.88
N PRO A 18 -3.42 10.45 -19.21
CA PRO A 18 -2.87 9.29 -19.91
C PRO A 18 -1.55 8.80 -19.30
N ARG A 19 -0.60 9.70 -19.05
CA ARG A 19 0.70 9.35 -18.45
C ARG A 19 0.55 8.83 -17.03
N TYR A 20 -0.28 9.47 -16.23
CA TYR A 20 -0.52 9.04 -14.85
C TYR A 20 -1.23 7.68 -14.79
N ARG A 21 -2.21 7.43 -15.66
CA ARG A 21 -2.89 6.13 -15.78
C ARG A 21 -1.91 5.01 -16.15
N GLN A 22 -1.02 5.25 -17.11
CA GLN A 22 0.01 4.28 -17.49
C GLN A 22 0.90 3.94 -16.29
N LEU A 23 1.39 4.95 -15.56
CA LEU A 23 2.19 4.73 -14.36
C LEU A 23 1.44 3.93 -13.29
N VAL A 24 0.17 4.24 -13.05
CA VAL A 24 -0.66 3.48 -12.10
C VAL A 24 -0.78 2.03 -12.55
N HIS A 25 -1.04 1.80 -13.83
CA HIS A 25 -1.16 0.45 -14.38
C HIS A 25 0.14 -0.36 -14.22
N GLU A 26 1.29 0.20 -14.59
CA GLU A 26 2.60 -0.46 -14.44
C GLU A 26 2.87 -0.85 -12.97
N ILE A 27 2.57 0.05 -12.04
CA ILE A 27 2.74 -0.23 -10.60
C ILE A 27 1.75 -1.29 -10.13
N THR A 28 0.50 -1.24 -10.58
CA THR A 28 -0.52 -2.25 -10.24
C THR A 28 -0.12 -3.63 -10.74
N VAL A 29 0.44 -3.73 -11.95
CA VAL A 29 0.93 -5.01 -12.49
C VAL A 29 2.08 -5.54 -11.64
N ALA A 30 3.07 -4.72 -11.33
CA ALA A 30 4.21 -5.10 -10.49
C ALA A 30 3.76 -5.54 -9.09
N PHE A 31 2.86 -4.79 -8.46
CA PHE A 31 2.29 -5.13 -7.14
C PHE A 31 1.57 -6.49 -7.17
N ASN A 32 0.75 -6.74 -8.20
CA ASN A 32 0.04 -8.01 -8.33
C ASN A 32 1.00 -9.20 -8.54
N SER A 33 2.11 -9.02 -9.28
CA SER A 33 3.12 -10.06 -9.42
C SER A 33 3.73 -10.42 -8.07
N ILE A 34 4.22 -9.40 -7.34
CA ILE A 34 4.84 -9.58 -6.03
C ILE A 34 3.85 -10.23 -5.05
N SER A 35 2.60 -9.77 -5.06
CA SER A 35 1.56 -10.33 -4.17
C SER A 35 1.31 -11.82 -4.46
N ARG A 36 1.32 -12.24 -5.73
CA ARG A 36 1.19 -13.67 -6.08
C ARG A 36 2.39 -14.49 -5.61
N GLU A 37 3.60 -13.94 -5.74
CA GLU A 37 4.83 -14.60 -5.26
C GLU A 37 4.80 -14.78 -3.74
N VAL A 38 4.38 -13.77 -2.98
CA VAL A 38 4.23 -13.85 -1.52
C VAL A 38 3.19 -14.89 -1.11
N LEU A 39 2.04 -14.96 -1.81
CA LEU A 39 1.04 -16.00 -1.55
C LEU A 39 1.56 -17.41 -1.85
N SER A 40 2.37 -17.56 -2.90
CA SER A 40 3.01 -18.83 -3.20
C SER A 40 3.99 -19.24 -2.10
N ILE A 41 4.79 -18.31 -1.56
CA ILE A 41 5.68 -18.56 -0.42
C ILE A 41 4.87 -18.98 0.81
N ALA A 42 3.77 -18.28 1.12
CA ALA A 42 2.90 -18.62 2.24
C ALA A 42 2.33 -20.05 2.11
N GLY A 43 1.90 -20.46 0.92
CA GLY A 43 1.44 -21.82 0.66
C GLY A 43 2.53 -22.87 0.92
N ARG A 44 3.75 -22.62 0.44
CA ARG A 44 4.89 -23.53 0.67
C ARG A 44 5.28 -23.62 2.15
N LEU A 45 5.23 -22.51 2.89
CA LEU A 45 5.50 -22.52 4.33
C LEU A 45 4.48 -23.39 5.08
N GLN A 46 3.22 -23.30 4.70
CA GLN A 46 2.14 -24.09 5.30
C GLN A 46 2.24 -25.58 4.92
N ASP A 47 2.40 -25.89 3.63
CA ASP A 47 2.23 -27.25 3.10
C ASP A 47 3.54 -28.06 3.04
N GLU A 48 4.68 -27.42 2.76
CA GLU A 48 5.97 -28.11 2.55
C GLU A 48 6.87 -28.03 3.80
N LEU A 49 6.87 -26.90 4.51
CA LEU A 49 7.82 -26.61 5.58
C LEU A 49 7.22 -26.77 6.99
N ALA A 50 5.92 -27.07 7.10
CA ALA A 50 5.19 -27.17 8.37
C ALA A 50 5.37 -25.93 9.28
N ARG A 51 5.42 -24.74 8.66
CA ARG A 51 5.54 -23.42 9.31
C ARG A 51 4.27 -22.58 9.10
N PRO A 52 3.12 -23.00 9.66
CA PRO A 52 1.86 -22.24 9.52
C PRO A 52 1.92 -20.88 10.22
N ASP A 53 2.78 -20.72 11.23
CA ASP A 53 3.12 -19.46 11.89
C ASP A 53 3.64 -18.41 10.90
N LEU A 54 4.65 -18.76 10.10
CA LEU A 54 5.22 -17.86 9.09
C LEU A 54 4.23 -17.58 7.95
N ALA A 55 3.44 -18.59 7.55
CA ALA A 55 2.39 -18.42 6.55
C ALA A 55 1.29 -17.44 7.03
N GLN A 56 0.94 -17.47 8.32
CA GLN A 56 -0.01 -16.54 8.92
C GLN A 56 0.52 -15.10 8.92
N HIS A 57 1.80 -14.89 9.25
CA HIS A 57 2.43 -13.58 9.16
C HIS A 57 2.41 -13.02 7.75
N LEU A 58 2.73 -13.83 6.73
CA LEU A 58 2.66 -13.41 5.33
C LEU A 58 1.22 -13.07 4.88
N SER A 59 0.22 -13.80 5.38
CA SER A 59 -1.19 -13.50 5.10
C SER A 59 -1.60 -12.15 5.70
N ARG A 60 -1.27 -11.91 6.97
CA ARG A 60 -1.50 -10.61 7.64
C ARG A 60 -0.76 -9.47 6.94
N LEU A 61 0.49 -9.71 6.51
CA LEU A 61 1.29 -8.75 5.77
C LEU A 61 0.59 -8.34 4.47
N GLN A 62 0.05 -9.31 3.74
CA GLN A 62 -0.65 -9.07 2.47
C GLN A 62 -1.93 -8.25 2.65
N GLU A 63 -2.72 -8.54 3.69
CA GLU A 63 -3.90 -7.74 4.04
C GLU A 63 -3.51 -6.29 4.32
N ARG A 64 -2.45 -6.07 5.09
CA ARG A 64 -1.98 -4.70 5.42
C ARG A 64 -1.39 -3.99 4.21
N GLU A 65 -0.66 -4.68 3.35
CA GLU A 65 -0.15 -4.13 2.09
C GLU A 65 -1.29 -3.73 1.14
N GLN A 66 -2.36 -4.53 1.07
CA GLN A 66 -3.56 -4.19 0.33
C GLN A 66 -4.28 -2.97 0.93
N GLU A 67 -4.42 -2.92 2.26
CA GLU A 67 -4.99 -1.76 2.97
C GLU A 67 -4.16 -0.48 2.69
N LYS A 68 -2.83 -0.57 2.77
CA LYS A 68 -1.90 0.54 2.45
C LYS A 68 -2.10 1.04 1.03
N LEU A 69 -2.26 0.13 0.06
CA LEU A 69 -2.51 0.48 -1.34
C LEU A 69 -3.84 1.23 -1.51
N GLN A 70 -4.92 0.74 -0.89
CA GLN A 70 -6.24 1.37 -0.91
C GLN A 70 -6.22 2.76 -0.27
N LEU A 71 -5.63 2.89 0.92
CA LEU A 71 -5.46 4.18 1.61
C LEU A 71 -4.63 5.15 0.79
N THR A 72 -3.58 4.68 0.12
CA THR A 72 -2.76 5.49 -0.78
C THR A 72 -3.58 6.02 -1.95
N ALA A 73 -4.44 5.22 -2.57
CA ALA A 73 -5.32 5.66 -3.66
C ALA A 73 -6.36 6.69 -3.17
N ARG A 74 -7.01 6.43 -2.03
CA ARG A 74 -7.96 7.37 -1.41
C ARG A 74 -7.30 8.70 -1.06
N LEU A 75 -6.10 8.65 -0.49
CA LEU A 75 -5.33 9.86 -0.17
C LEU A 75 -4.98 10.67 -1.41
N GLN A 76 -4.68 10.01 -2.53
CA GLN A 76 -4.40 10.69 -3.79
C GLN A 76 -5.64 11.41 -4.32
N LEU A 77 -6.81 10.76 -4.29
CA LEU A 77 -8.08 11.39 -4.66
C LEU A 77 -8.43 12.58 -3.76
N ALA A 78 -8.33 12.42 -2.44
CA ALA A 78 -8.60 13.50 -1.49
C ALA A 78 -7.63 14.68 -1.66
N GLN A 79 -6.36 14.42 -2.00
CA GLN A 79 -5.38 15.47 -2.33
C GLN A 79 -5.75 16.22 -3.61
N GLN A 80 -6.21 15.52 -4.64
CA GLN A 80 -6.68 16.16 -5.86
C GLN A 80 -7.91 17.05 -5.57
N GLN A 81 -8.90 16.54 -4.83
CA GLN A 81 -10.09 17.30 -4.43
C GLN A 81 -9.74 18.54 -3.59
N ALA A 82 -8.82 18.41 -2.64
CA ALA A 82 -8.36 19.55 -1.84
C ALA A 82 -7.63 20.61 -2.68
N GLN A 83 -6.98 20.22 -3.79
CA GLN A 83 -6.34 21.14 -4.73
C GLN A 83 -7.37 21.82 -5.65
N ASP A 84 -8.32 21.04 -6.18
CA ASP A 84 -9.36 21.54 -7.08
C ASP A 84 -10.41 22.40 -6.35
N GLN A 85 -10.64 22.13 -5.05
CA GLN A 85 -11.64 22.78 -4.20
C GLN A 85 -11.04 23.22 -2.85
N PRO A 86 -10.15 24.23 -2.83
CA PRO A 86 -9.41 24.63 -1.63
C PRO A 86 -10.28 25.24 -0.52
N HIS A 87 -11.51 25.63 -0.82
CA HIS A 87 -12.45 26.25 0.13
C HIS A 87 -13.28 25.24 0.93
N VAL A 88 -13.10 23.94 0.70
CA VAL A 88 -13.85 22.88 1.40
C VAL A 88 -12.95 22.26 2.47
N ASP A 89 -13.13 22.70 3.72
CA ASP A 89 -12.33 22.24 4.87
C ASP A 89 -12.41 20.72 5.08
N ALA A 90 -13.53 20.09 4.71
CA ALA A 90 -13.72 18.65 4.81
C ALA A 90 -12.67 17.85 4.00
N HIS A 91 -12.24 18.35 2.84
CA HIS A 91 -11.22 17.68 2.03
C HIS A 91 -9.84 17.75 2.68
N GLN A 92 -9.51 18.87 3.35
CA GLN A 92 -8.26 18.97 4.10
C GLN A 92 -8.25 18.05 5.31
N GLN A 93 -9.37 17.96 6.02
CA GLN A 93 -9.52 17.05 7.15
C GLN A 93 -9.39 15.58 6.71
N GLU A 94 -10.06 15.19 5.62
CA GLU A 94 -9.96 13.83 5.07
C GLU A 94 -8.51 13.47 4.68
N VAL A 95 -7.76 14.40 4.07
CA VAL A 95 -6.34 14.19 3.76
C VAL A 95 -5.52 13.91 5.03
N GLN A 96 -5.76 14.64 6.12
CA GLN A 96 -5.03 14.41 7.38
C GLN A 96 -5.40 13.07 8.02
N GLU A 97 -6.68 12.72 8.04
CA GLU A 97 -7.14 11.43 8.57
C GLU A 97 -6.56 10.25 7.77
N LEU A 98 -6.58 10.34 6.44
CA LEU A 98 -6.02 9.30 5.57
C LEU A 98 -4.50 9.19 5.72
N LYS A 99 -3.78 10.30 5.91
CA LYS A 99 -2.34 10.26 6.23
C LYS A 99 -2.09 9.53 7.56
N HIS A 100 -2.86 9.85 8.58
CA HIS A 100 -2.70 9.23 9.90
C HIS A 100 -3.00 7.72 9.86
N LYS A 101 -4.08 7.31 9.16
CA LYS A 101 -4.39 5.89 8.92
C LYS A 101 -3.25 5.20 8.16
N LEU A 102 -2.71 5.84 7.13
CA LEU A 102 -1.62 5.28 6.34
C LEU A 102 -0.34 5.08 7.18
N ILE A 103 -0.01 6.01 8.08
CA ILE A 103 1.13 5.88 9.00
C ILE A 103 0.93 4.65 9.89
N LYS A 104 -0.24 4.51 10.52
CA LYS A 104 -0.57 3.36 11.36
C LYS A 104 -0.52 2.04 10.61
N THR A 105 -0.98 1.99 9.36
CA THR A 105 -0.87 0.78 8.53
C THR A 105 0.59 0.45 8.23
N ILE A 106 1.45 1.43 7.99
CA ILE A 106 2.90 1.22 7.77
C ILE A 106 3.59 0.71 9.03
N GLU A 107 3.22 1.25 10.20
CA GLU A 107 3.72 0.77 11.49
C GLU A 107 3.33 -0.70 11.71
N ALA A 108 2.06 -1.05 11.51
CA ALA A 108 1.59 -2.43 11.59
C ALA A 108 2.28 -3.38 10.60
N ILE A 109 2.59 -2.93 9.38
CA ILE A 109 3.38 -3.70 8.41
C ILE A 109 4.79 -3.95 8.95
N SER A 110 5.41 -2.92 9.54
CA SER A 110 6.77 -3.01 10.08
C SER A 110 6.82 -3.99 11.26
N GLU A 111 5.82 -3.97 12.13
CA GLU A 111 5.67 -4.93 13.23
C GLU A 111 5.54 -6.37 12.71
N ILE A 112 4.68 -6.62 11.73
CA ILE A 112 4.52 -7.97 11.15
C ILE A 112 5.83 -8.47 10.52
N LEU A 113 6.61 -7.58 9.88
CA LEU A 113 7.91 -7.95 9.31
C LEU A 113 8.94 -8.26 10.40
N GLN A 114 8.89 -7.59 11.54
CA GLN A 114 9.74 -7.88 12.70
C GLN A 114 9.38 -9.23 13.32
N ASP A 115 8.09 -9.50 13.54
CA ASP A 115 7.60 -10.79 14.04
C ASP A 115 8.00 -11.92 13.10
N LEU A 116 7.76 -11.76 11.79
CA LEU A 116 8.13 -12.74 10.77
C LEU A 116 9.64 -13.05 10.79
N LYS A 117 10.48 -12.01 10.95
CA LYS A 117 11.92 -12.18 11.03
C LYS A 117 12.30 -12.98 12.29
N TYR A 118 11.79 -12.56 13.44
CA TYR A 118 12.10 -13.19 14.73
C TYR A 118 11.70 -14.67 14.73
N ASP A 119 10.46 -14.99 14.32
CA ASP A 119 9.96 -16.35 14.26
C ASP A 119 10.72 -17.20 13.22
N SER A 120 11.24 -16.58 12.16
CA SER A 120 12.09 -17.29 11.19
C SER A 120 13.46 -17.68 11.75
N GLU A 121 14.00 -16.88 12.67
CA GLU A 121 15.32 -17.07 13.30
C GLU A 121 15.24 -18.01 14.53
N GLU A 122 14.12 -18.09 15.25
CA GLU A 122 13.93 -19.00 16.41
C GLU A 122 13.88 -20.50 16.05
N ALA A 123 13.88 -20.85 14.76
CA ALA A 123 13.83 -22.24 14.31
C ALA A 123 15.21 -22.90 14.09
N GLU A 124 16.30 -22.22 14.46
CA GLU A 124 17.67 -22.77 14.56
C GLU A 124 17.99 -23.24 16.00
#